data_AF-A0A2J0MGM1-F1
#
_entry.id   AF-A0A2J0MGM1-F1
#
_cell.length_a   1.000
_cell.length_b   1.000
_cell.length_c   1.000
_cell.angle_alpha   90.00
_cell.angle_beta   90.00
_cell.angle_gamma   90.00
#
_symmetry.space_group_name_H-M   'P 1'
#
loop_
_entity.id
_entity.type
_entity.pdbx_description
1 polymer ?
#
loop_
_entity_poly.entity_id
_entity_poly.type
_entity_poly.pdbx_seq_one_letter_code
_entity_poly.pdbx_strand_id
1 'polypeptide(L)'
;MKNFKKGFTLIELLVVVAIIGILASVVLASLNSARTKGTDAAIKAAMSGARSQAELAYDSSQTYVGSCTAIQPMLLNAGQKLNPAFAASNNVLATAFVYSATAAAATAVTCHEAADGGSWAAVASLKSPATAGNGWCVDSTGASKEGTLDASITACP
;
A
#
# COMPACT_ATOMS: atom_id res chain seq x y z
N MET A 1 -39.68 51.51 -12.57
CA MET A 1 -38.33 51.60 -11.95
C MET A 1 -37.41 50.64 -12.70
N LYS A 2 -36.39 51.13 -13.41
CA LYS A 2 -35.47 50.30 -14.20
C LYS A 2 -34.38 49.76 -13.28
N ASN A 3 -34.39 48.46 -13.03
CA ASN A 3 -33.36 47.76 -12.28
C ASN A 3 -32.08 47.68 -13.13
N PHE A 4 -31.05 48.47 -12.79
CA PHE A 4 -29.72 48.28 -13.36
C PHE A 4 -29.15 46.95 -12.85
N LYS A 5 -29.08 45.94 -13.72
CA LYS A 5 -28.35 44.71 -13.40
C LYS A 5 -26.86 45.07 -13.33
N LYS A 6 -26.29 45.06 -12.13
CA LYS A 6 -24.84 45.20 -11.93
C LYS A 6 -24.15 44.01 -12.58
N GLY A 7 -23.37 44.25 -13.63
CA GLY A 7 -22.48 43.26 -14.22
C GLY A 7 -21.21 43.13 -13.38
N PHE A 8 -20.63 41.93 -13.36
CA PHE A 8 -19.29 41.69 -12.79
C PHE A 8 -18.24 42.40 -13.65
N THR A 9 -17.26 43.03 -13.03
CA THR A 9 -16.13 43.62 -13.74
C THR A 9 -15.09 42.55 -14.10
N LEU A 10 -14.36 42.77 -15.19
CA LEU A 10 -13.27 41.87 -15.61
C LEU A 10 -12.17 41.78 -14.56
N ILE A 11 -11.89 42.87 -13.83
CA ILE A 11 -10.88 42.89 -12.78
C ILE A 11 -11.31 42.08 -11.55
N GLU A 12 -12.59 42.08 -11.20
CA GLU A 12 -13.14 41.25 -10.12
C GLU A 12 -13.03 39.76 -10.46
N LEU A 13 -13.27 39.36 -11.71
CA LEU A 13 -13.06 37.97 -12.09
C LEU A 13 -11.57 37.58 -12.14
N LEU A 14 -10.72 38.50 -12.57
CA LEU A 14 -9.27 38.26 -12.67
C LEU A 14 -8.63 38.05 -11.29
N VAL A 15 -8.99 38.85 -10.28
CA VAL A 15 -8.45 38.68 -8.92
C VAL A 15 -8.92 37.38 -8.28
N VAL A 16 -10.15 36.94 -8.54
CA VAL A 16 -10.70 35.70 -7.98
C VAL A 16 -9.95 34.48 -8.52
N VAL A 17 -9.73 34.40 -9.84
CA VAL A 17 -8.98 33.27 -10.40
C VAL A 17 -7.51 33.29 -9.95
N ALA A 18 -6.93 34.47 -9.72
CA ALA A 18 -5.58 34.59 -9.16
C ALA A 18 -5.50 34.03 -7.73
N ILE A 19 -6.46 34.37 -6.86
CA ILE A 19 -6.51 33.86 -5.48
C ILE A 19 -6.75 32.35 -5.46
N ILE A 20 -7.70 31.84 -6.26
CA ILE A 20 -7.96 30.40 -6.38
C ILE A 20 -6.70 29.67 -6.85
N GLY A 21 -5.94 30.23 -7.79
CA GLY A 21 -4.68 29.65 -8.26
C GLY A 21 -3.62 29.50 -7.17
N ILE A 22 -3.45 30.52 -6.32
CA ILE A 22 -2.51 30.47 -5.19
C ILE A 22 -2.95 29.40 -4.18
N LEU A 23 -4.22 29.41 -3.78
CA LEU A 23 -4.75 28.43 -2.81
C LEU A 23 -4.69 26.99 -3.34
N ALA A 24 -4.99 26.78 -4.63
CA ALA A 24 -4.95 25.46 -5.26
C ALA A 24 -3.54 24.85 -5.26
N SER A 25 -2.49 25.67 -5.44
CA SER A 25 -1.09 25.19 -5.46
C SER A 25 -0.66 24.57 -4.12
N VAL A 26 -1.04 25.21 -3.00
CA VAL A 26 -0.73 24.74 -1.65
C VAL A 26 -1.52 23.47 -1.31
N VAL A 27 -2.81 23.43 -1.69
CA VAL A 27 -3.67 22.27 -1.45
C VAL A 27 -3.22 21.05 -2.26
N LEU A 28 -2.76 21.23 -3.49
CA LEU A 28 -2.32 20.12 -4.33
C LEU A 28 -1.07 19.43 -3.76
N ALA A 29 -0.13 20.20 -3.22
CA ALA A 29 1.07 19.65 -2.59
C ALA A 29 0.74 18.77 -1.37
N SER A 30 -0.18 19.22 -0.50
CA SER A 30 -0.59 18.46 0.68
C SER A 30 -1.44 17.22 0.33
N LEU A 31 -2.30 17.32 -0.69
CA LEU A 31 -3.14 16.22 -1.15
C LEU A 31 -2.33 15.04 -1.72
N ASN A 32 -1.24 15.32 -2.42
CA ASN A 32 -0.36 14.26 -2.95
C ASN A 32 0.29 13.45 -1.81
N SER A 33 0.79 14.11 -0.76
CA SER A 33 1.34 13.42 0.41
C SER A 33 0.26 12.62 1.15
N ALA A 34 -0.93 13.19 1.33
CA ALA A 34 -2.04 12.51 1.98
C ALA A 34 -2.49 11.26 1.21
N ARG A 35 -2.55 11.32 -0.13
CA ARG A 35 -2.87 10.18 -0.99
C ARG A 35 -1.85 9.06 -0.84
N THR A 36 -0.55 9.39 -0.88
CA THR A 36 0.53 8.43 -0.67
C THR A 36 0.41 7.72 0.68
N LYS A 37 0.19 8.48 1.77
CA LYS A 37 -0.01 7.91 3.11
C LYS A 37 -1.28 7.06 3.20
N GLY A 38 -2.34 7.44 2.49
CA GLY A 38 -3.58 6.67 2.41
C GLY A 38 -3.40 5.32 1.70
N THR A 39 -2.60 5.29 0.63
CA THR A 39 -2.18 4.04 -0.02
C THR A 39 -1.40 3.15 0.94
N ASP A 40 -0.45 3.70 1.69
CA ASP A 40 0.32 2.94 2.68
C ASP A 40 -0.56 2.39 3.80
N ALA A 41 -1.53 3.16 4.29
CA ALA A 41 -2.50 2.67 5.26
C ALA A 41 -3.35 1.51 4.71
N ALA A 42 -3.75 1.57 3.44
CA ALA A 42 -4.51 0.50 2.79
C ALA A 42 -3.68 -0.78 2.64
N ILE A 43 -2.39 -0.66 2.30
CA ILE A 43 -1.46 -1.80 2.26
C ILE A 43 -1.34 -2.43 3.65
N LYS A 44 -1.08 -1.63 4.68
CA LYS A 44 -0.97 -2.10 6.07
C LYS A 44 -2.25 -2.82 6.53
N ALA A 45 -3.43 -2.31 6.16
CA ALA A 45 -4.70 -2.95 6.46
C ALA A 45 -4.85 -4.32 5.77
N ALA A 46 -4.47 -4.42 4.49
CA ALA A 46 -4.45 -5.69 3.78
C ALA A 46 -3.49 -6.70 4.43
N MET A 47 -2.29 -6.29 4.81
CA MET A 47 -1.34 -7.15 5.52
C MET A 47 -1.83 -7.56 6.91
N SER A 48 -2.51 -6.66 7.64
CA SER A 48 -3.13 -7.01 8.92
C SER A 48 -4.18 -8.11 8.79
N GLY A 49 -4.98 -8.07 7.71
CA GLY A 49 -5.92 -9.15 7.46
C GLY A 49 -5.22 -10.43 7.03
N ALA A 50 -4.09 -10.34 6.32
CA ALA A 50 -3.30 -11.51 5.92
C ALA A 50 -2.91 -12.32 7.15
N ARG A 51 -2.48 -11.63 8.21
CA ARG A 51 -2.20 -12.27 9.50
C ARG A 51 -3.43 -12.98 10.07
N SER A 52 -4.58 -12.30 10.15
CA SER A 52 -5.80 -12.94 10.66
C SER A 52 -6.19 -14.19 9.85
N GLN A 53 -6.01 -14.16 8.53
CA GLN A 53 -6.33 -15.29 7.66
C GLN A 53 -5.33 -16.45 7.80
N ALA A 54 -4.05 -16.15 8.03
CA ALA A 54 -3.05 -17.17 8.33
C ALA A 54 -3.37 -17.88 9.66
N GLU A 55 -3.84 -17.14 10.68
CA GLU A 55 -4.14 -17.79 11.97
C GLU A 55 -5.38 -18.68 11.87
N LEU A 56 -6.36 -18.30 11.05
CA LEU A 56 -7.50 -19.18 10.74
C LEU A 56 -7.06 -20.44 9.98
N ALA A 57 -6.08 -20.34 9.08
CA ALA A 57 -5.52 -21.49 8.40
C ALA A 57 -4.79 -22.41 9.40
N TYR A 58 -4.00 -21.82 10.31
CA TYR A 58 -3.31 -22.56 11.37
C TYR A 58 -4.27 -23.26 12.32
N ASP A 59 -5.36 -22.61 12.75
CA ASP A 59 -6.37 -23.21 13.62
C ASP A 59 -6.98 -24.48 13.01
N SER A 60 -7.18 -24.49 11.69
CA SER A 60 -7.72 -25.65 10.98
C SER A 60 -6.74 -26.81 10.78
N SER A 61 -5.47 -26.50 10.54
CA SER A 61 -4.47 -27.48 10.06
C SER A 61 -3.33 -27.74 11.04
N GLN A 62 -3.26 -26.98 12.13
CA GLN A 62 -2.18 -26.97 13.13
C GLN A 62 -0.78 -26.77 12.51
N THR A 63 -0.72 -26.11 11.36
CA THR A 63 0.50 -25.86 10.60
C THR A 63 0.35 -24.60 9.78
N TYR A 64 1.45 -23.89 9.57
CA TYR A 64 1.50 -22.76 8.66
C TYR A 64 1.79 -23.15 7.21
N VAL A 65 2.03 -24.43 6.89
CA VAL A 65 2.15 -24.85 5.48
C VAL A 65 0.86 -24.53 4.73
N GLY A 66 0.98 -23.83 3.59
CA GLY A 66 -0.15 -23.35 2.80
C GLY A 66 -0.72 -22.00 3.24
N SER A 67 -0.20 -21.38 4.32
CA SER A 67 -0.63 -20.06 4.77
C SER A 67 -0.40 -19.01 3.69
N CYS A 68 0.73 -19.08 2.97
CA CYS A 68 0.99 -18.15 1.88
C CYS A 68 -0.04 -18.27 0.74
N THR A 69 -0.61 -19.46 0.54
CA THR A 69 -1.73 -19.67 -0.41
C THR A 69 -3.03 -19.11 0.18
N ALA A 70 -3.31 -19.34 1.47
CA ALA A 70 -4.50 -18.86 2.14
C ALA A 70 -4.60 -17.32 2.17
N ILE A 71 -3.48 -16.63 2.36
CA ILE A 71 -3.42 -15.16 2.45
C ILE A 71 -3.24 -14.47 1.09
N GLN A 72 -3.08 -15.24 0.01
CA GLN A 72 -2.82 -14.72 -1.34
C GLN A 72 -3.79 -13.61 -1.77
N PRO A 73 -5.11 -13.65 -1.49
CA PRO A 73 -6.02 -12.55 -1.83
C PRO A 73 -5.65 -11.21 -1.20
N MET A 74 -5.09 -11.25 0.02
CA MET A 74 -4.71 -10.07 0.79
C MET A 74 -3.39 -9.49 0.26
N LEU A 75 -2.48 -10.37 -0.13
CA LEU A 75 -1.24 -9.97 -0.78
C LEU A 75 -1.49 -9.32 -2.15
N LEU A 76 -2.43 -9.88 -2.94
CA LEU A 76 -2.89 -9.26 -4.19
C LEU A 76 -3.48 -7.88 -3.95
N ASN A 77 -4.35 -7.75 -2.94
CA ASN A 77 -4.94 -6.47 -2.60
C ASN A 77 -3.86 -5.43 -2.26
N ALA A 78 -2.90 -5.79 -1.42
CA ALA A 78 -1.76 -4.93 -1.07
C ALA A 78 -0.96 -4.52 -2.33
N GLY A 79 -0.64 -5.48 -3.21
CA GLY A 79 0.06 -5.23 -4.47
C GLY A 79 -0.69 -4.27 -5.41
N GLN A 80 -2.01 -4.42 -5.52
CA GLN A 80 -2.85 -3.54 -6.33
C GLN A 80 -2.96 -2.12 -5.76
N LYS A 81 -2.89 -1.95 -4.42
CA LYS A 81 -2.85 -0.61 -3.81
C LYS A 81 -1.54 0.11 -4.11
N LEU A 82 -0.42 -0.61 -4.17
CA LEU A 82 0.87 -0.07 -4.58
C LEU A 82 0.88 0.37 -6.04
N ASN A 83 0.43 -0.54 -6.91
CA ASN A 83 0.40 -0.36 -8.34
C ASN A 83 -0.84 -1.04 -8.94
N PRO A 84 -1.80 -0.28 -9.50
CA PRO A 84 -3.00 -0.86 -10.09
C PRO A 84 -2.72 -1.72 -11.34
N ALA A 85 -1.52 -1.62 -11.93
CA ALA A 85 -1.07 -2.51 -13.00
C ALA A 85 -0.62 -3.90 -12.49
N PHE A 86 -0.64 -4.14 -11.18
CA PHE A 86 -0.38 -5.45 -10.60
C PHE A 86 -1.46 -6.44 -11.07
N ALA A 87 -1.10 -7.30 -12.02
CA ALA A 87 -2.02 -8.27 -12.61
C ALA A 87 -2.51 -9.26 -11.54
N ALA A 88 -3.82 -9.51 -11.51
CA ALA A 88 -4.51 -10.41 -10.57
C ALA A 88 -4.13 -11.90 -10.71
N SER A 89 -3.11 -12.24 -11.49
CA SER A 89 -2.77 -13.60 -11.89
C SER A 89 -1.32 -14.01 -11.58
N ASN A 90 -0.54 -13.16 -10.91
CA ASN A 90 0.82 -13.55 -10.54
C ASN A 90 0.79 -14.25 -9.19
N ASN A 91 1.16 -15.53 -9.20
CA ASN A 91 1.53 -16.27 -8.01
C ASN A 91 2.52 -15.41 -7.19
N VAL A 92 2.05 -14.88 -6.06
CA VAL A 92 2.76 -13.87 -5.26
C VAL A 92 4.02 -14.46 -4.59
N LEU A 93 4.14 -15.78 -4.61
CA LEU A 93 5.17 -16.57 -3.92
C LEU A 93 6.58 -16.48 -4.54
N ALA A 94 6.78 -15.75 -5.65
CA ALA A 94 8.07 -15.78 -6.38
C ALA A 94 8.50 -14.44 -6.98
N THR A 95 7.97 -13.31 -6.52
CA THR A 95 8.17 -12.04 -7.22
C THR A 95 9.26 -11.15 -6.58
N ALA A 96 10.16 -10.61 -7.39
CA ALA A 96 11.33 -9.84 -6.94
C ALA A 96 10.94 -8.48 -6.37
N PHE A 97 11.42 -8.16 -5.17
CA PHE A 97 11.16 -6.89 -4.48
C PHE A 97 11.75 -5.69 -5.21
N VAL A 98 10.90 -4.78 -5.69
CA VAL A 98 11.37 -3.49 -6.21
C VAL A 98 10.51 -2.36 -5.64
N TYR A 99 11.10 -1.53 -4.78
CA TYR A 99 10.61 -0.19 -4.50
C TYR A 99 11.13 0.73 -5.60
N SER A 100 10.25 1.15 -6.50
CA SER A 100 10.58 2.21 -7.46
C SER A 100 9.55 3.32 -7.38
N ALA A 101 10.01 4.51 -6.98
CA ALA A 101 9.20 5.73 -7.00
C ALA A 101 8.85 6.18 -8.44
N THR A 102 9.53 5.63 -9.46
CA THR A 102 9.46 6.08 -10.86
C THR A 102 9.08 4.99 -11.88
N ALA A 103 9.15 3.69 -11.53
CA ALA A 103 8.89 2.59 -12.46
C ALA A 103 7.62 1.83 -12.10
N ALA A 104 6.71 1.73 -13.06
CA ALA A 104 5.44 0.99 -13.00
C ALA A 104 5.61 -0.55 -13.01
N ALA A 105 6.79 -1.07 -12.66
CA ALA A 105 7.08 -2.50 -12.57
C ALA A 105 7.56 -2.80 -11.14
N ALA A 106 6.61 -2.97 -10.22
CA ALA A 106 6.86 -3.25 -8.81
C ALA A 106 6.12 -4.53 -8.43
N THR A 107 6.83 -5.64 -8.48
CA THR A 107 6.44 -6.89 -7.83
C THR A 107 6.80 -6.77 -6.35
N ALA A 108 5.82 -6.40 -5.54
CA ALA A 108 6.10 -5.68 -4.30
C ALA A 108 5.52 -6.34 -3.04
N VAL A 109 5.00 -7.57 -3.17
CA VAL A 109 4.47 -8.33 -2.05
C VAL A 109 4.94 -9.76 -2.22
N THR A 110 5.38 -10.39 -1.14
CA THR A 110 5.73 -11.83 -1.12
C THR A 110 5.31 -12.42 0.21
N CYS A 111 5.16 -13.74 0.23
CA CYS A 111 5.02 -14.52 1.45
C CYS A 111 5.95 -15.71 1.37
N HIS A 112 6.54 -16.05 2.50
CA HIS A 112 7.34 -17.22 2.67
C HIS A 112 6.95 -17.94 3.96
N GLU A 113 6.83 -19.25 3.87
CA GLU A 113 6.46 -20.14 4.95
C GLU A 113 7.56 -21.18 5.12
N ALA A 114 7.87 -21.52 6.36
CA ALA A 114 8.86 -22.54 6.65
C ALA A 114 8.35 -23.91 6.21
N ALA A 115 9.23 -24.74 5.65
CA ALA A 115 8.87 -26.09 5.21
C ALA A 115 8.44 -27.01 6.37
N ASP A 116 8.86 -26.70 7.60
CA ASP A 116 8.42 -27.39 8.82
C ASP A 116 7.04 -26.94 9.31
N GLY A 117 6.45 -25.90 8.68
CA GLY A 117 5.15 -25.36 9.03
C GLY A 117 5.12 -24.58 10.34
N GLY A 118 6.28 -24.29 10.95
CA GLY A 118 6.35 -23.63 12.24
C GLY A 118 6.29 -22.10 12.18
N SER A 119 6.53 -21.51 11.00
CA SER A 119 6.57 -20.05 10.84
C SER A 119 6.21 -19.61 9.43
N TRP A 120 5.73 -18.37 9.30
CA TRP A 120 5.54 -17.68 8.03
C TRP A 120 5.74 -16.19 8.23
N ALA A 121 6.11 -15.51 7.15
CA ALA A 121 6.08 -14.06 7.06
C ALA A 121 5.62 -13.61 5.67
N ALA A 122 4.98 -12.45 5.63
CA ALA A 122 4.68 -11.75 4.41
C ALA A 122 5.14 -10.31 4.50
N VAL A 123 5.73 -9.84 3.41
CA VAL A 123 6.22 -8.46 3.28
C VAL A 123 5.59 -7.78 2.08
N ALA A 124 5.30 -6.49 2.22
CA ALA A 124 4.77 -5.63 1.17
C ALA A 124 5.54 -4.31 1.14
N SER A 125 5.94 -3.83 -0.04
CA SER A 125 6.51 -2.48 -0.18
C SER A 125 5.51 -1.43 0.28
N LEU A 126 6.01 -0.25 0.65
CA LEU A 126 5.20 0.94 0.85
C LEU A 126 5.50 1.95 -0.28
N LYS A 127 4.55 2.85 -0.54
CA LYS A 127 4.70 3.98 -1.46
C LYS A 127 5.63 5.04 -0.88
N SER A 128 5.64 5.19 0.44
CA SER A 128 6.54 6.09 1.18
C SER A 128 7.07 5.41 2.45
N PRO A 129 7.98 4.43 2.32
CA PRO A 129 8.64 3.83 3.48
C PRO A 129 9.50 4.87 4.22
N ALA A 130 9.72 4.65 5.51
CA ALA A 130 10.59 5.47 6.34
C ALA A 130 12.07 5.35 5.91
N THR A 131 12.47 4.19 5.39
CA THR A 131 13.81 3.95 4.83
C THR A 131 13.69 3.34 3.43
N ALA A 132 14.52 3.80 2.50
CA ALA A 132 14.54 3.24 1.15
C ALA A 132 14.88 1.74 1.20
N GLY A 133 14.07 0.92 0.54
CA GLY A 133 14.23 -0.55 0.57
C GLY A 133 13.54 -1.24 1.74
N ASN A 134 12.83 -0.50 2.60
CA ASN A 134 11.94 -1.08 3.61
C ASN A 134 10.50 -1.21 3.09
N GLY A 135 9.74 -2.09 3.74
CA GLY A 135 8.31 -2.19 3.59
C GLY A 135 7.66 -2.81 4.82
N TRP A 136 6.36 -3.03 4.74
CA TRP A 136 5.56 -3.55 5.83
C TRP A 136 5.66 -5.07 5.90
N CYS A 137 6.04 -5.59 7.06
CA CYS A 137 6.14 -7.01 7.35
C CYS A 137 5.11 -7.43 8.39
N VAL A 138 4.49 -8.59 8.16
CA VAL A 138 3.70 -9.33 9.15
C VAL A 138 4.15 -10.79 9.21
N ASP A 139 4.04 -11.42 10.38
CA ASP A 139 4.47 -12.80 10.57
C ASP A 139 3.61 -13.58 11.59
N SER A 140 3.91 -14.88 11.68
CA SER A 140 3.38 -15.84 12.66
C SER A 140 3.62 -15.52 14.14
N THR A 141 4.53 -14.60 14.47
CA THR A 141 4.80 -14.17 15.85
C THR A 141 3.93 -12.98 16.27
N GLY A 142 3.12 -12.47 15.33
CA GLY A 142 2.30 -11.29 15.55
C GLY A 142 2.97 -9.98 15.18
N ALA A 143 4.14 -10.00 14.54
CA ALA A 143 4.79 -8.77 14.10
C ALA A 143 3.92 -8.02 13.08
N SER A 144 4.00 -6.69 13.13
CA SER A 144 3.35 -5.77 12.18
C SER A 144 4.14 -4.47 12.20
N LYS A 145 5.25 -4.47 11.46
CA LYS A 145 6.25 -3.40 11.49
C LYS A 145 6.88 -3.19 10.14
N GLU A 146 7.45 -2.00 9.96
CA GLU A 146 8.28 -1.74 8.80
C GLU A 146 9.68 -2.34 9.01
N GLY A 147 10.21 -2.98 7.98
CA GLY A 147 11.50 -3.67 8.04
C GLY A 147 12.12 -3.83 6.66
N THR A 148 13.36 -4.31 6.64
CA THR A 148 14.07 -4.62 5.40
C THR A 148 13.31 -5.70 4.63
N LEU A 149 13.19 -5.49 3.32
CA LEU A 149 12.46 -6.37 2.44
C LEU A 149 13.33 -7.58 2.06
N ASP A 150 12.91 -8.75 2.50
CA ASP A 150 13.51 -10.03 2.14
C ASP A 150 12.37 -11.01 1.80
N ALA A 151 12.52 -11.73 0.69
CA ALA A 151 11.51 -12.65 0.20
C ALA A 151 11.60 -14.06 0.82
N SER A 152 12.63 -14.34 1.61
CA SER A 152 12.92 -15.66 2.17
C SER A 152 12.82 -15.72 3.70
N ILE A 153 12.39 -14.63 4.35
CA ILE A 153 12.20 -14.61 5.80
C ILE A 153 10.89 -15.30 6.20
N THR A 154 10.90 -15.93 7.37
CA THR A 154 9.69 -16.46 8.04
C THR A 154 9.37 -15.74 9.34
N ALA A 155 10.14 -14.69 9.65
CA ALA A 155 9.93 -13.78 10.78
C ALA A 155 10.38 -12.38 10.38
N CYS A 156 9.66 -11.36 10.84
CA CYS A 156 9.94 -9.97 10.52
C CYS A 156 11.19 -9.47 11.25
N PRO A 157 12.09 -8.72 10.56
CA PRO A 157 13.33 -8.20 11.13
C PRO A 157 13.05 -7.18 12.24
#